data_AF-A0A969T3M8-F1
#
_entry.id   AF-A0A969T3M8-F1
#
_cell.length_a   1.000
_cell.length_b   1.000
_cell.length_c   1.000
_cell.angle_alpha   90.00
_cell.angle_beta   90.00
_cell.angle_gamma   90.00
#
_symmetry.space_group_name_H-M   'P 1'
#
loop_
_entity.id
_entity.type
_entity.pdbx_description
1 polymer ?
#
loop_
_entity_poly.entity_id
_entity_poly.type
_entity_poly.pdbx_seq_one_letter_code
_entity_poly.pdbx_strand_id
1 'polypeptide(L)'
;MKKYILILFYSIFISSLAFAQQKKPLDFSVYDGWNVLEGYSISDDGKWVAYEVSPYKGDGKLVIMNPDRLVEKTFYRGAKAEFSPTSKYVAFKVVPQGDTVRQLKLKKVKKEKLPKDSLKLWVFKTNKLIGVSELNSFKIPEENSEWLAYTHTFNEKEEDKEKEKKNDKKVKDAPNVYDLVIINPVKDLEYRFKNVSEFTISRNGKLIGFVQVDADSILHSKVSVFDTEKEDIQKIFENQGLAKKISVDNLGKQSSFYFFGR
;
A
#
# COMPACT_ATOMS: atom_id res chain seq x y z
N MET A 1 -21.84 -25.47 63.15
CA MET A 1 -22.54 -25.53 61.84
C MET A 1 -22.06 -24.48 60.84
N LYS A 2 -22.06 -23.17 61.17
CA LYS A 2 -21.57 -22.10 60.25
C LYS A 2 -20.15 -22.30 59.70
N LYS A 3 -19.20 -22.79 60.50
CA LYS A 3 -17.81 -23.09 60.04
C LYS A 3 -17.75 -24.22 59.00
N TYR A 4 -18.56 -25.27 59.15
CA TYR A 4 -18.62 -26.38 58.21
C TYR A 4 -19.31 -25.99 56.90
N ILE A 5 -20.30 -25.10 56.97
CA ILE A 5 -20.94 -24.51 55.78
C ILE A 5 -19.95 -23.64 55.00
N LEU A 6 -19.10 -22.86 55.70
CA LEU A 6 -18.07 -22.04 55.05
C LEU A 6 -16.99 -22.89 54.37
N ILE A 7 -16.57 -23.98 55.00
CA ILE A 7 -15.60 -24.94 54.43
C ILE A 7 -16.19 -25.65 53.20
N LEU A 8 -17.48 -26.01 53.24
CA LEU A 8 -18.19 -26.60 52.10
C LEU A 8 -18.27 -25.61 50.92
N PHE A 9 -18.58 -24.34 51.20
CA PHE A 9 -18.60 -23.28 50.19
C PHE A 9 -17.23 -23.03 49.57
N TYR A 10 -16.16 -23.05 50.37
CA TYR A 10 -14.79 -22.88 49.90
C TYR A 10 -14.33 -24.07 49.04
N SER A 11 -14.72 -25.30 49.41
CA SER A 11 -14.48 -26.52 48.64
C SER A 11 -15.17 -26.50 47.27
N ILE A 12 -16.42 -26.05 47.21
CA ILE A 12 -17.18 -25.88 45.95
C ILE A 12 -16.57 -24.79 45.06
N PHE A 13 -16.03 -23.72 45.65
CA PHE A 13 -15.37 -22.66 44.90
C PHE A 13 -14.04 -23.15 44.29
N ILE A 14 -13.26 -23.93 45.03
CA ILE A 14 -11.99 -24.52 44.54
C ILE A 14 -12.23 -25.54 43.42
N SER A 15 -13.29 -26.35 43.48
CA SER A 15 -13.58 -27.32 42.42
C SER A 15 -14.02 -26.66 41.11
N SER A 16 -14.62 -25.47 41.15
CA SER A 16 -14.97 -24.71 39.95
C SER A 16 -13.75 -24.17 39.17
N LEU A 17 -12.62 -23.92 39.85
CA LEU A 17 -11.37 -23.50 39.21
C LEU A 17 -10.68 -24.64 38.44
N ALA A 18 -10.99 -25.90 38.75
CA ALA A 18 -10.40 -27.07 38.09
C ALA A 18 -11.00 -27.35 36.70
N PHE A 19 -12.20 -26.83 36.39
CA PHE A 19 -12.85 -27.01 35.08
C PHE A 19 -12.39 -26.01 34.01
N ALA A 20 -11.55 -25.03 34.35
CA ALA A 20 -11.01 -24.05 33.40
C ALA A 20 -9.83 -24.59 32.56
N GLN A 21 -9.49 -25.88 32.67
CA GLN A 21 -8.28 -26.47 32.10
C GLN A 21 -8.53 -27.57 31.05
N GLN A 22 -9.65 -27.50 30.34
CA GLN A 22 -9.81 -28.29 29.12
C GLN A 22 -9.05 -27.61 27.98
N LYS A 23 -7.82 -28.08 27.71
CA LYS A 23 -7.07 -27.70 26.51
C LYS A 23 -7.94 -27.99 25.27
N LYS A 24 -8.01 -27.04 24.33
CA LYS A 24 -8.76 -27.23 23.08
C LYS A 24 -8.27 -28.53 22.41
N PRO A 25 -9.14 -29.52 22.14
CA PRO A 25 -8.75 -30.74 21.43
C PRO A 25 -8.13 -30.39 20.07
N LEU A 26 -7.08 -31.11 19.68
CA LEU A 26 -6.43 -30.93 18.39
C LEU A 26 -7.26 -31.59 17.29
N ASP A 27 -8.31 -30.91 16.84
CA ASP A 27 -9.15 -31.31 15.71
C ASP A 27 -8.82 -30.50 14.45
N PHE A 28 -9.45 -30.83 13.31
CA PHE A 28 -9.20 -30.16 12.04
C PHE A 28 -9.53 -28.66 12.04
N SER A 29 -10.42 -28.20 12.93
CA SER A 29 -10.76 -26.77 13.04
C SER A 29 -9.61 -25.93 13.60
N VAL A 30 -8.64 -26.56 14.26
CA VAL A 30 -7.48 -25.88 14.84
C VAL A 30 -6.49 -25.45 13.76
N TYR A 31 -6.41 -26.16 12.63
CA TYR A 31 -5.49 -25.85 11.54
C TYR A 31 -5.79 -24.51 10.85
N ASP A 32 -7.07 -24.13 10.75
CA ASP A 32 -7.48 -22.86 10.12
C ASP A 32 -6.83 -21.64 10.81
N GLY A 33 -6.54 -21.74 12.12
CA GLY A 33 -5.92 -20.69 12.92
C GLY A 33 -4.40 -20.79 13.08
N TRP A 34 -3.75 -21.75 12.41
CA TRP A 34 -2.29 -21.83 12.42
C TRP A 34 -1.69 -20.67 11.64
N ASN A 35 -0.87 -19.89 12.33
CA ASN A 35 -0.24 -18.70 11.77
C ASN A 35 1.09 -19.06 11.12
N VAL A 36 1.26 -18.58 9.90
CA VAL A 36 2.55 -18.52 9.21
C VAL A 36 3.10 -17.11 9.38
N LEU A 37 4.40 -17.04 9.67
CA LEU A 37 5.14 -15.78 9.64
C LEU A 37 5.81 -15.65 8.28
N GLU A 38 5.60 -14.53 7.61
CA GLU A 38 6.12 -14.26 6.26
C GLU A 38 6.33 -12.75 6.06
N GLY A 39 6.70 -12.33 4.85
CA GLY A 39 6.79 -10.90 4.51
C GLY A 39 7.77 -10.10 5.37
N TYR A 40 8.84 -10.75 5.86
CA TYR A 40 9.82 -10.13 6.75
C TYR A 40 10.56 -8.99 6.04
N SER A 41 10.75 -7.89 6.76
CA SER A 41 11.54 -6.75 6.33
C SER A 41 12.22 -6.11 7.54
N ILE A 42 13.42 -5.58 7.35
CA ILE A 42 14.21 -4.93 8.39
C ILE A 42 14.63 -3.56 7.83
N SER A 43 14.57 -2.52 8.64
CA SER A 43 15.05 -1.19 8.25
C SER A 43 16.57 -1.17 8.07
N ASP A 44 17.08 -0.29 7.21
CA ASP A 44 18.53 -0.17 6.94
C ASP A 44 19.37 0.09 8.20
N ASP A 45 18.80 0.74 9.22
CA ASP A 45 19.46 0.95 10.52
C ASP A 45 19.37 -0.24 11.49
N GLY A 46 18.69 -1.32 11.10
CA GLY A 46 18.50 -2.55 11.86
C GLY A 46 17.53 -2.44 13.04
N LYS A 47 16.91 -1.28 13.28
CA LYS A 47 16.12 -1.03 14.51
C LYS A 47 14.65 -1.37 14.37
N TRP A 48 14.12 -1.38 13.15
CA TRP A 48 12.73 -1.72 12.89
C TRP A 48 12.65 -3.04 12.16
N VAL A 49 11.70 -3.86 12.59
CA VAL A 49 11.37 -5.14 11.99
C VAL A 49 9.89 -5.14 11.65
N ALA A 50 9.56 -5.57 10.44
CA ALA A 50 8.20 -5.82 10.01
C ALA A 50 8.05 -7.28 9.60
N TYR A 51 6.91 -7.89 9.94
CA TYR A 51 6.58 -9.24 9.51
C TYR A 51 5.06 -9.42 9.46
N GLU A 52 4.61 -10.27 8.56
CA GLU A 52 3.22 -10.63 8.38
C GLU A 52 2.90 -11.89 9.20
N VAL A 53 1.72 -11.90 9.82
CA VAL A 53 1.16 -13.03 10.54
C VAL A 53 -0.13 -13.41 9.82
N SER A 54 -0.08 -14.49 9.05
CA SER A 54 -1.18 -14.95 8.19
C SER A 54 -1.74 -16.28 8.73
N PRO A 55 -3.02 -16.36 9.12
CA PRO A 55 -3.64 -17.64 9.39
C PRO A 55 -3.83 -18.43 8.09
N TYR A 56 -3.94 -19.77 8.18
CA TYR A 56 -4.28 -20.59 7.01
C TYR A 56 -5.59 -20.15 6.35
N LYS A 57 -6.57 -19.73 7.16
CA LYS A 57 -7.83 -19.18 6.70
C LYS A 57 -8.18 -17.89 7.42
N GLY A 58 -8.46 -16.86 6.65
CA GLY A 58 -8.85 -15.54 7.14
C GLY A 58 -7.88 -14.46 6.72
N ASP A 59 -8.07 -13.27 7.28
CA ASP A 59 -7.24 -12.11 6.99
C ASP A 59 -6.04 -12.07 7.95
N GLY A 60 -4.84 -11.86 7.39
CA GLY A 60 -3.61 -11.70 8.16
C GLY A 60 -3.46 -10.31 8.79
N LYS A 61 -2.33 -10.10 9.46
CA LYS A 61 -1.94 -8.81 10.05
C LYS A 61 -0.46 -8.57 9.85
N LEU A 62 -0.09 -7.30 9.68
CA LEU A 62 1.29 -6.85 9.70
C LEU A 62 1.66 -6.40 11.10
N VAL A 63 2.76 -6.91 11.63
CA VAL A 63 3.37 -6.42 12.86
C VAL A 63 4.61 -5.61 12.48
N ILE A 64 4.72 -4.40 13.02
CA ILE A 64 5.89 -3.53 12.87
C ILE A 64 6.37 -3.19 14.28
N MET A 65 7.62 -3.53 14.57
CA MET A 65 8.17 -3.39 15.91
C MET A 65 9.58 -2.80 15.90
N ASN A 66 9.92 -2.17 17.02
CA ASN A 66 11.26 -1.77 17.38
C ASN A 66 11.58 -2.43 18.74
N PRO A 67 12.35 -3.54 18.75
CA PRO A 67 12.64 -4.29 19.98
C PRO A 67 13.37 -3.45 21.02
N ASP A 68 14.33 -2.62 20.58
CA ASP A 68 15.15 -1.77 21.47
C ASP A 68 14.31 -0.73 22.23
N ARG A 69 13.24 -0.24 21.59
CA ARG A 69 12.34 0.77 22.17
C ARG A 69 11.07 0.18 22.77
N LEU A 70 10.89 -1.13 22.72
CA LEU A 70 9.66 -1.82 23.13
C LEU A 70 8.39 -1.23 22.46
N VAL A 71 8.52 -0.80 21.20
CA VAL A 71 7.40 -0.29 20.41
C VAL A 71 6.92 -1.38 19.48
N GLU A 72 5.63 -1.69 19.52
CA GLU A 72 4.98 -2.61 18.58
C GLU A 72 3.68 -1.99 18.09
N LYS A 73 3.44 -2.07 16.78
CA LYS A 73 2.15 -1.77 16.17
C LYS A 73 1.71 -2.89 15.26
N THR A 74 0.44 -3.24 15.39
CA THR A 74 -0.22 -4.23 14.55
C THR A 74 -1.21 -3.54 13.61
N PHE A 75 -1.17 -3.91 12.33
CA PHE A 75 -2.09 -3.44 11.29
C PHE A 75 -2.81 -4.63 10.65
N TYR A 76 -4.10 -4.76 10.94
CA TYR A 76 -4.95 -5.79 10.31
C TYR A 76 -5.00 -5.62 8.79
N ARG A 77 -4.88 -6.74 8.06
CA ARG A 77 -4.76 -6.80 6.60
C ARG A 77 -3.58 -6.03 6.01
N GLY A 78 -2.64 -5.61 6.87
CA GLY A 78 -1.38 -5.03 6.45
C GLY A 78 -0.53 -6.10 5.77
N ALA A 79 0.13 -5.74 4.67
CA ALA A 79 1.06 -6.60 3.94
C ALA A 79 2.07 -5.78 3.14
N LYS A 80 3.15 -6.41 2.70
CA LYS A 80 4.21 -5.84 1.85
C LYS A 80 4.79 -4.56 2.44
N ALA A 81 5.31 -4.68 3.66
CA ALA A 81 5.97 -3.57 4.33
C ALA A 81 7.34 -3.30 3.70
N GLU A 82 7.57 -2.04 3.34
CA GLU A 82 8.82 -1.55 2.80
C GLU A 82 9.26 -0.35 3.64
N PHE A 83 10.43 -0.46 4.27
CA PHE A 83 11.03 0.65 5.01
C PHE A 83 11.66 1.63 4.01
N SER A 84 11.59 2.92 4.34
CA SER A 84 12.40 3.92 3.65
C SER A 84 13.89 3.61 3.84
N PRO A 85 14.76 3.86 2.85
CA PRO A 85 16.20 3.61 2.99
C PRO A 85 16.86 4.50 4.06
N THR A 86 16.19 5.59 4.47
CA THR A 86 16.64 6.40 5.62
C THR A 86 16.13 5.91 6.98
N SER A 87 15.38 4.80 7.01
CA SER A 87 14.75 4.23 8.22
C SER A 87 13.82 5.20 8.98
N LYS A 88 13.25 6.21 8.30
CA LYS A 88 12.39 7.25 8.92
C LYS A 88 10.90 6.97 8.82
N TYR A 89 10.48 6.17 7.85
CA TYR A 89 9.10 5.71 7.72
C TYR A 89 9.03 4.30 7.15
N VAL A 90 7.84 3.71 7.22
CA VAL A 90 7.48 2.46 6.55
C VAL A 90 6.21 2.68 5.74
N ALA A 91 6.17 2.17 4.51
CA ALA A 91 4.95 2.08 3.74
C ALA A 91 4.52 0.62 3.59
N PHE A 92 3.22 0.38 3.59
CA PHE A 92 2.66 -0.97 3.45
C PHE A 92 1.28 -0.90 2.85
N LYS A 93 0.86 -2.00 2.22
CA LYS A 93 -0.48 -2.13 1.68
C LYS A 93 -1.44 -2.59 2.77
N VAL A 94 -2.70 -2.20 2.63
CA VAL A 94 -3.82 -2.82 3.34
C VAL A 94 -4.69 -3.48 2.30
N VAL A 95 -4.69 -4.81 2.30
CA VAL A 95 -5.43 -5.64 1.33
C VAL A 95 -6.92 -5.64 1.70
N PRO A 96 -7.86 -5.62 0.74
CA PRO A 96 -9.28 -5.78 1.03
C PRO A 96 -9.61 -7.06 1.81
N GLN A 97 -10.74 -7.08 2.50
CA GLN A 97 -11.21 -8.27 3.22
C GLN A 97 -11.36 -9.46 2.26
N GLY A 98 -10.73 -10.58 2.60
CA GLY A 98 -10.68 -11.77 1.76
C GLY A 98 -12.07 -12.31 1.43
N ASP A 99 -12.95 -12.38 2.42
CA ASP A 99 -14.33 -12.87 2.25
C ASP A 99 -15.15 -11.98 1.31
N THR A 100 -15.03 -10.66 1.43
CA THR A 100 -15.70 -9.70 0.53
C THR A 100 -15.23 -9.89 -0.91
N VAL A 101 -13.92 -9.96 -1.12
CA VAL A 101 -13.35 -10.18 -2.47
C VAL A 101 -13.79 -11.53 -3.03
N ARG A 102 -13.80 -12.58 -2.21
CA ARG A 102 -14.27 -13.92 -2.61
C ARG A 102 -15.74 -13.89 -3.03
N GLN A 103 -16.62 -13.28 -2.24
CA GLN A 103 -18.03 -13.16 -2.58
C GLN A 103 -18.27 -12.38 -3.88
N LEU A 104 -17.54 -11.28 -4.10
CA LEU A 104 -17.65 -10.49 -5.32
C LEU A 104 -17.16 -11.28 -6.55
N LYS A 105 -16.08 -12.07 -6.40
CA LYS A 105 -15.60 -12.99 -7.45
C LYS A 105 -16.61 -14.09 -7.77
N LEU A 106 -17.25 -14.69 -6.76
CA LEU A 106 -18.33 -15.68 -6.95
C LEU A 106 -19.52 -15.06 -7.71
N LYS A 107 -19.82 -13.79 -7.44
CA LYS A 107 -20.82 -12.98 -8.19
C LYS A 107 -20.33 -12.52 -9.57
N LYS A 108 -19.16 -12.97 -10.03
CA LYS A 108 -18.55 -12.61 -11.34
C LYS A 108 -18.42 -11.10 -11.54
N VAL A 109 -18.20 -10.34 -10.46
CA VAL A 109 -17.93 -8.90 -10.54
C VAL A 109 -16.62 -8.68 -11.29
N LYS A 110 -16.63 -7.75 -12.25
CA LYS A 110 -15.45 -7.42 -13.07
C LYS A 110 -14.29 -6.93 -12.18
N LYS A 111 -13.06 -7.25 -12.55
CA LYS A 111 -11.85 -6.96 -11.77
C LYS A 111 -11.72 -5.47 -11.42
N GLU A 112 -12.12 -4.58 -12.33
CA GLU A 112 -12.05 -3.13 -12.15
C GLU A 112 -12.99 -2.62 -11.06
N LYS A 113 -14.04 -3.39 -10.73
CA LYS A 113 -15.01 -3.07 -9.67
C LYS A 113 -14.71 -3.77 -8.35
N LEU A 114 -13.68 -4.62 -8.29
CA LEU A 114 -13.26 -5.21 -7.02
C LEU A 114 -12.62 -4.12 -6.16
N PRO A 115 -12.79 -4.20 -4.82
CA PRO A 115 -12.04 -3.34 -3.90
C PRO A 115 -10.55 -3.41 -4.20
N LYS A 116 -9.90 -2.25 -4.22
CA LYS A 116 -8.46 -2.13 -4.39
C LYS A 116 -7.76 -2.06 -3.05
N ASP A 117 -6.46 -2.37 -3.06
CA ASP A 117 -5.60 -2.17 -1.91
C ASP A 117 -5.60 -0.69 -1.50
N SER A 118 -5.27 -0.43 -0.24
CA SER A 118 -4.96 0.92 0.25
C SER A 118 -3.49 0.99 0.61
N LEU A 119 -2.89 2.18 0.61
CA LEU A 119 -1.54 2.42 1.10
C LEU A 119 -1.63 3.03 2.50
N LYS A 120 -0.76 2.59 3.41
CA LYS A 120 -0.51 3.29 4.67
C LYS A 120 0.97 3.61 4.76
N LEU A 121 1.27 4.80 5.28
CA LEU A 121 2.62 5.25 5.59
C LEU A 121 2.68 5.63 7.06
N TRP A 122 3.63 5.06 7.79
CA TRP A 122 3.86 5.41 9.18
C TRP A 122 5.23 6.08 9.33
N VAL A 123 5.21 7.36 9.67
CA VAL A 123 6.41 8.16 9.94
C VAL A 123 6.79 8.01 11.41
N PHE A 124 7.97 7.46 11.69
CA PHE A 124 8.33 7.07 13.05
C PHE A 124 8.55 8.26 13.97
N LYS A 125 9.26 9.30 13.50
CA LYS A 125 9.65 10.45 14.32
C LYS A 125 8.44 11.22 14.85
N THR A 126 7.45 11.45 13.99
CA THR A 126 6.23 12.22 14.32
C THR A 126 5.08 11.33 14.74
N ASN A 127 5.23 10.02 14.64
CA ASN A 127 4.16 9.05 14.82
C ASN A 127 2.94 9.26 13.90
N LYS A 128 3.11 10.00 12.78
CA LYS A 128 2.06 10.31 11.81
C LYS A 128 1.73 9.08 10.97
N LEU A 129 0.44 8.75 10.85
CA LEU A 129 -0.06 7.69 9.97
C LEU A 129 -0.84 8.32 8.82
N ILE A 130 -0.36 8.16 7.60
CA ILE A 130 -1.00 8.64 6.37
C ILE A 130 -1.69 7.44 5.70
N GLY A 131 -2.93 7.62 5.24
CA GLY A 131 -3.71 6.58 4.56
C GLY A 131 -4.17 7.06 3.19
N VAL A 132 -4.07 6.17 2.19
CA VAL A 132 -4.49 6.43 0.81
C VAL A 132 -5.36 5.28 0.34
N SER A 133 -6.58 5.57 -0.09
CA SER A 133 -7.51 4.61 -0.68
C SER A 133 -7.23 4.36 -2.16
N GLU A 134 -7.72 3.24 -2.68
CA GLU A 134 -7.70 2.90 -4.11
C GLU A 134 -6.32 2.91 -4.78
N LEU A 135 -5.34 2.37 -4.06
CA LEU A 135 -3.96 2.22 -4.52
C LEU A 135 -3.90 1.35 -5.77
N ASN A 136 -3.19 1.84 -6.78
CA ASN A 136 -2.83 1.07 -7.97
C ASN A 136 -1.42 0.50 -7.84
N SER A 137 -0.44 1.35 -7.51
CA SER A 137 0.94 0.94 -7.25
C SER A 137 1.68 1.98 -6.43
N PHE A 138 2.75 1.59 -5.75
CA PHE A 138 3.70 2.50 -5.10
C PHE A 138 5.12 2.00 -5.33
N LYS A 139 6.11 2.90 -5.20
CA LYS A 139 7.53 2.59 -5.20
C LYS A 139 8.25 3.45 -4.17
N ILE A 140 9.14 2.82 -3.40
CA ILE A 140 10.13 3.48 -2.55
C ILE A 140 11.51 3.32 -3.22
N PRO A 141 12.38 4.34 -3.22
CA PRO A 141 13.77 4.23 -3.64
C PRO A 141 14.54 3.21 -2.80
N GLU A 142 15.55 2.57 -3.39
CA GLU A 142 16.38 1.61 -2.66
C GLU A 142 17.42 2.32 -1.77
N GLU A 143 17.80 3.56 -2.06
CA GLU A 143 18.93 4.22 -1.39
C GLU A 143 18.66 5.69 -1.09
N ASN A 144 19.12 6.13 0.09
CA ASN A 144 19.36 7.54 0.48
C ASN A 144 18.23 8.54 0.18
N SER A 145 16.98 8.10 0.17
CA SER A 145 15.84 8.95 -0.13
C SER A 145 14.71 8.82 0.90
N GLU A 146 14.02 9.93 1.08
CA GLU A 146 12.79 10.03 1.86
C GLU A 146 11.56 10.19 0.96
N TRP A 147 11.78 10.23 -0.35
CA TRP A 147 10.71 10.34 -1.32
C TRP A 147 10.13 8.97 -1.64
N LEU A 148 8.86 8.94 -2.01
CA LEU A 148 8.23 7.80 -2.65
C LEU A 148 7.20 8.31 -3.66
N ALA A 149 6.78 7.43 -4.55
CA ALA A 149 5.75 7.73 -5.51
C ALA A 149 4.68 6.65 -5.48
N TYR A 150 3.41 7.05 -5.58
CA TYR A 150 2.30 6.12 -5.72
C TYR A 150 1.27 6.62 -6.72
N THR A 151 0.58 5.68 -7.35
CA THR A 151 -0.58 5.96 -8.17
C THR A 151 -1.83 5.43 -7.50
N HIS A 152 -2.91 6.18 -7.57
CA HIS A 152 -4.22 5.75 -7.10
C HIS A 152 -5.30 6.12 -8.11
N THR A 153 -6.44 5.45 -8.02
CA THR A 153 -7.58 5.82 -8.85
C THR A 153 -8.20 7.09 -8.27
N PHE A 154 -8.40 8.08 -9.13
CA PHE A 154 -9.14 9.27 -8.76
C PHE A 154 -10.63 8.91 -8.66
N ASN A 155 -11.22 9.09 -7.48
CA ASN A 155 -12.64 8.87 -7.26
C ASN A 155 -13.25 10.25 -6.95
N GLU A 156 -13.84 10.88 -7.95
CA GLU A 156 -14.38 12.25 -7.92
C GLU A 156 -15.72 12.37 -7.18
N LYS A 157 -16.00 11.50 -6.21
CA LYS A 157 -17.31 11.48 -5.56
C LYS A 157 -17.25 12.13 -4.18
N GLU A 158 -17.57 13.44 -4.14
CA GLU A 158 -18.57 13.96 -3.18
C GLU A 158 -19.07 15.41 -3.38
N GLU A 159 -18.76 16.14 -4.47
CA GLU A 159 -19.52 17.36 -4.77
C GLU A 159 -19.92 17.46 -6.25
N ASP A 160 -21.25 17.39 -6.46
CA ASP A 160 -22.04 17.79 -7.61
C ASP A 160 -21.51 17.54 -9.02
N LYS A 161 -22.17 16.60 -9.72
CA LYS A 161 -22.76 16.85 -11.06
C LYS A 161 -23.71 15.74 -11.48
N GLU A 162 -24.99 16.10 -11.47
CA GLU A 162 -25.91 15.76 -12.56
C GLU A 162 -25.32 16.21 -13.91
N LYS A 163 -25.43 15.33 -14.93
CA LYS A 163 -25.17 15.57 -16.38
C LYS A 163 -23.68 15.71 -16.74
N GLU A 164 -23.09 15.02 -17.71
CA GLU A 164 -23.58 14.56 -19.02
C GLU A 164 -22.95 13.20 -19.37
N LYS A 165 -23.73 12.33 -20.03
CA LYS A 165 -23.17 11.21 -20.80
C LYS A 165 -22.54 11.78 -22.07
N LYS A 166 -21.25 12.14 -22.03
CA LYS A 166 -20.47 12.24 -23.27
C LYS A 166 -20.23 10.83 -23.80
N ASN A 167 -20.64 10.61 -25.04
CA ASN A 167 -20.27 9.45 -25.83
C ASN A 167 -18.76 9.55 -26.13
N ASP A 168 -17.92 9.15 -25.17
CA ASP A 168 -16.49 9.06 -25.40
C ASP A 168 -16.21 7.84 -26.28
N LYS A 169 -15.97 8.09 -27.57
CA LYS A 169 -15.28 7.12 -28.42
C LYS A 169 -13.92 6.87 -27.79
N LYS A 170 -13.79 5.80 -27.00
CA LYS A 170 -12.50 5.35 -26.46
C LYS A 170 -11.50 5.24 -27.60
N VAL A 171 -10.44 6.03 -27.54
CA VAL A 171 -9.32 5.92 -28.48
C VAL A 171 -8.75 4.52 -28.33
N LYS A 172 -8.71 3.78 -29.45
CA LYS A 172 -8.19 2.40 -29.48
C LYS A 172 -6.73 2.42 -28.97
N ASP A 173 -6.39 1.47 -28.11
CA ASP A 173 -5.06 1.29 -27.51
C ASP A 173 -4.61 2.33 -26.45
N ALA A 174 -5.53 3.17 -25.96
CA ALA A 174 -5.26 4.07 -24.83
C ALA A 174 -4.93 3.29 -23.54
N PRO A 175 -3.83 3.60 -22.83
CA PRO A 175 -3.51 2.97 -21.55
C PRO A 175 -4.47 3.46 -20.45
N ASN A 176 -4.59 2.69 -19.37
CA ASN A 176 -5.20 3.19 -18.15
C ASN A 176 -4.32 4.28 -17.56
N VAL A 177 -4.95 5.35 -17.08
CA VAL A 177 -4.28 6.46 -16.41
C VAL A 177 -4.76 6.60 -14.98
N TYR A 178 -3.91 7.17 -14.13
CA TYR A 178 -4.11 7.31 -12.70
C TYR A 178 -3.60 8.67 -12.21
N ASP A 179 -3.94 9.01 -10.98
CA ASP A 179 -3.32 10.14 -10.30
C ASP A 179 -2.03 9.66 -9.64
N LEU A 180 -0.92 10.27 -10.05
CA LEU A 180 0.39 10.09 -9.44
C LEU A 180 0.56 11.10 -8.32
N VAL A 181 1.01 10.63 -7.17
CA VAL A 181 1.46 11.44 -6.06
C VAL A 181 2.92 11.13 -5.78
N ILE A 182 3.75 12.17 -5.79
CA ILE A 182 5.14 12.14 -5.34
C ILE A 182 5.16 12.81 -3.96
N ILE A 183 5.58 12.08 -2.94
CA ILE A 183 5.49 12.55 -1.55
C ILE A 183 6.81 12.33 -0.80
N ASN A 184 7.19 13.30 0.01
CA ASN A 184 8.16 13.15 1.09
C ASN A 184 7.39 13.26 2.43
N PRO A 185 7.04 12.14 3.07
CA PRO A 185 6.23 12.15 4.29
C PRO A 185 7.01 12.62 5.52
N VAL A 186 8.34 12.70 5.45
CA VAL A 186 9.19 13.22 6.54
C VAL A 186 9.19 14.75 6.55
N LYS A 187 9.24 15.36 5.36
CA LYS A 187 9.20 16.82 5.15
C LYS A 187 7.78 17.39 4.97
N ASP A 188 6.78 16.52 4.85
CA ASP A 188 5.38 16.88 4.54
C ASP A 188 5.22 17.60 3.21
N LEU A 189 5.96 17.15 2.19
CA LEU A 189 5.91 17.69 0.83
C LEU A 189 5.17 16.74 -0.09
N GLU A 190 4.34 17.28 -0.98
CA GLU A 190 3.51 16.48 -1.88
C GLU A 190 3.29 17.18 -3.23
N TYR A 191 3.43 16.42 -4.32
CA TYR A 191 3.21 16.86 -5.69
C TYR A 191 2.29 15.88 -6.42
N ARG A 192 1.29 16.40 -7.13
CA ARG A 192 0.24 15.60 -7.78
C ARG A 192 0.22 15.81 -9.29
N PHE A 193 0.09 14.71 -10.03
CA PHE A 193 0.03 14.72 -11.48
C PHE A 193 -1.11 13.82 -11.96
N LYS A 194 -2.02 14.39 -12.76
CA LYS A 194 -3.14 13.65 -13.35
C LYS A 194 -2.73 12.95 -14.65
N ASN A 195 -3.57 12.01 -15.07
CA ASN A 195 -3.46 11.30 -16.35
C ASN A 195 -2.14 10.52 -16.52
N VAL A 196 -1.57 10.01 -15.42
CA VAL A 196 -0.30 9.26 -15.45
C VAL A 196 -0.55 7.80 -15.79
N SER A 197 0.04 7.32 -16.88
CA SER A 197 -0.04 5.91 -17.29
C SER A 197 1.04 5.05 -16.63
N GLU A 198 2.25 5.60 -16.50
CA GLU A 198 3.44 4.90 -16.01
C GLU A 198 4.33 5.83 -15.20
N PHE A 199 4.99 5.30 -14.17
CA PHE A 199 6.03 6.01 -13.43
C PHE A 199 7.17 5.08 -13.00
N THR A 200 8.32 5.70 -12.76
CA THR A 200 9.54 5.06 -12.29
C THR A 200 10.31 5.97 -11.36
N ILE A 201 11.17 5.39 -10.53
CA ILE A 201 11.98 6.09 -9.55
C ILE A 201 13.41 5.56 -9.65
N SER A 202 14.40 6.46 -9.63
CA SER A 202 15.80 6.06 -9.63
C SER A 202 16.13 5.37 -8.31
N ARG A 203 17.15 4.51 -8.34
CA ARG A 203 17.58 3.73 -7.18
C ARG A 203 17.90 4.62 -5.97
N ASN A 204 18.61 5.72 -6.21
CA ASN A 204 18.92 6.75 -5.20
C ASN A 204 17.77 7.74 -4.90
N GLY A 205 16.61 7.56 -5.54
CA GLY A 205 15.42 8.38 -5.38
C GLY A 205 15.54 9.82 -5.86
N LYS A 206 16.62 10.22 -6.53
CA LYS A 206 16.83 11.59 -7.00
C LYS A 206 15.90 12.00 -8.13
N LEU A 207 15.56 11.07 -9.02
CA LEU A 207 14.80 11.34 -10.23
C LEU A 207 13.56 10.43 -10.30
N ILE A 208 12.40 11.04 -10.49
CA ILE A 208 11.13 10.32 -10.69
C ILE A 208 10.64 10.62 -12.09
N GLY A 209 10.65 9.62 -12.96
CA GLY A 209 10.14 9.75 -14.32
C GLY A 209 8.68 9.30 -14.38
N PHE A 210 7.85 9.99 -15.16
CA PHE A 210 6.48 9.56 -15.43
C PHE A 210 5.98 9.99 -16.81
N VAL A 211 4.95 9.28 -17.28
CA VAL A 211 4.29 9.52 -18.57
C VAL A 211 2.84 9.93 -18.32
N GLN A 212 2.48 11.10 -18.82
CA GLN A 212 1.09 11.57 -18.89
C GLN A 212 0.52 11.29 -20.28
N VAL A 213 -0.72 10.80 -20.34
CA VAL A 213 -1.40 10.48 -21.61
C VAL A 213 -2.79 11.10 -21.62
N ASP A 214 -3.04 11.94 -22.61
CA ASP A 214 -4.35 12.52 -22.89
C ASP A 214 -4.96 11.85 -24.13
N ALA A 215 -6.26 11.53 -24.08
CA ALA A 215 -6.94 10.69 -25.07
C ALA A 215 -8.29 11.26 -25.54
N ASP A 216 -8.41 12.59 -25.64
CA ASP A 216 -9.68 13.26 -26.00
C ASP A 216 -10.13 13.01 -27.45
N SER A 217 -9.21 12.97 -28.40
CA SER A 217 -9.50 12.69 -29.82
C SER A 217 -8.35 11.98 -30.50
N ILE A 218 -7.12 12.32 -30.12
CA ILE A 218 -5.91 11.65 -30.52
C ILE A 218 -5.09 11.39 -29.25
N LEU A 219 -4.31 10.31 -29.24
CA LEU A 219 -3.36 10.05 -28.16
C LEU A 219 -2.28 11.12 -28.20
N HIS A 220 -2.10 11.80 -27.08
CA HIS A 220 -1.00 12.73 -26.84
C HIS A 220 -0.25 12.27 -25.61
N SER A 221 1.07 12.21 -25.69
CA SER A 221 1.91 11.77 -24.59
C SER A 221 2.90 12.84 -24.19
N LYS A 222 3.00 13.07 -22.88
CA LYS A 222 3.99 13.94 -22.26
C LYS A 222 4.85 13.13 -21.29
N VAL A 223 6.16 13.15 -21.51
CA VAL A 223 7.15 12.51 -20.64
C VAL A 223 7.81 13.59 -19.80
N SER A 224 7.76 13.43 -18.48
CA SER A 224 8.35 14.37 -17.52
C SER A 224 9.22 13.63 -16.51
N VAL A 225 10.21 14.34 -15.98
CA VAL A 225 11.01 13.90 -14.84
C VAL A 225 10.92 14.94 -13.73
N PHE A 226 10.85 14.47 -12.50
CA PHE A 226 10.84 15.29 -11.29
C PHE A 226 12.18 15.10 -10.56
N ASP A 227 12.91 16.20 -10.38
CA ASP A 227 14.14 16.27 -9.61
C ASP A 227 13.78 16.51 -8.14
N THR A 228 14.00 15.51 -7.31
CA THR A 228 13.61 15.53 -5.89
C THR A 228 14.51 16.38 -5.00
N GLU A 229 15.69 16.79 -5.49
CA GLU A 229 16.61 17.68 -4.77
C GLU A 229 16.24 19.15 -5.02
N LYS A 230 15.88 19.46 -6.26
CA LYS A 230 15.44 20.81 -6.66
C LYS A 230 13.94 21.04 -6.49
N GLU A 231 13.19 19.96 -6.31
CA GLU A 231 11.72 19.96 -6.28
C GLU A 231 11.10 20.58 -7.53
N ASP A 232 11.75 20.31 -8.68
CA ASP A 232 11.38 20.89 -9.96
C ASP A 232 11.01 19.80 -10.98
N ILE A 233 10.11 20.15 -11.89
CA ILE A 233 9.65 19.28 -12.96
C ILE A 233 10.20 19.72 -14.30
N GLN A 234 10.89 18.80 -14.97
CA GLN A 234 11.34 19.00 -16.34
C GLN A 234 10.51 18.18 -17.31
N LYS A 235 9.94 18.84 -18.31
CA LYS A 235 9.33 18.18 -19.46
C LYS A 235 10.43 17.72 -20.42
N ILE A 236 10.53 16.42 -20.65
CA ILE A 236 11.55 15.81 -21.51
C ILE A 236 11.03 15.66 -22.94
N PHE A 237 9.75 15.31 -23.09
CA PHE A 237 9.16 15.06 -24.40
C PHE A 237 7.65 15.34 -24.36
N GLU A 238 7.11 15.80 -25.49
CA GLU A 238 5.68 15.97 -25.68
C GLU A 238 5.36 15.87 -27.16
N ASN A 239 4.51 14.91 -27.54
CA ASN A 239 4.09 14.75 -28.93
C ASN A 239 2.83 13.88 -29.06
N GLN A 240 2.18 13.98 -30.22
CA GLN A 240 1.05 13.14 -30.61
C GLN A 240 1.52 11.70 -30.84
N GLY A 241 1.00 10.77 -30.06
CA GLY A 241 1.40 9.38 -30.06
C GLY A 241 1.41 8.81 -28.65
N LEU A 242 2.07 7.68 -28.50
CA LEU A 242 2.07 6.92 -27.26
C LEU A 242 3.50 6.72 -26.74
N ALA A 243 3.82 7.32 -25.61
CA ALA A 243 5.06 7.05 -24.88
C ALA A 243 4.84 5.91 -23.87
N LYS A 244 5.79 4.98 -23.77
CA LYS A 244 5.72 3.77 -22.92
C LYS A 244 7.08 3.34 -22.39
N LYS A 245 7.05 2.53 -21.34
CA LYS A 245 8.20 1.93 -20.65
C LYS A 245 9.25 2.95 -20.28
N ILE A 246 8.84 4.00 -19.59
CA ILE A 246 9.79 4.95 -19.04
C ILE A 246 10.72 4.25 -18.03
N SER A 247 12.01 4.51 -18.15
CA SER A 247 13.04 4.06 -17.23
C SER A 247 13.95 5.23 -16.87
N VAL A 248 14.59 5.13 -15.70
CA VAL A 248 15.61 6.07 -15.23
C VAL A 248 16.82 5.28 -14.77
N ASP A 249 18.01 5.82 -14.94
CA ASP A 249 19.23 5.16 -14.49
C ASP A 249 19.36 5.19 -12.96
N ASN A 250 20.20 4.32 -12.41
CA ASN A 250 20.38 4.19 -10.96
C ASN A 250 20.82 5.49 -10.28
N LEU A 251 21.60 6.34 -10.98
CA LEU A 251 22.09 7.60 -10.45
C LEU A 251 21.06 8.75 -10.58
N GLY A 252 19.94 8.54 -11.28
CA GLY A 252 18.91 9.56 -11.48
C GLY A 252 19.39 10.74 -12.32
N LYS A 253 20.21 10.48 -13.34
CA LYS A 253 20.75 11.50 -14.27
C LYS A 253 20.14 11.43 -15.66
N GLN A 254 19.63 10.28 -16.06
CA GLN A 254 19.17 9.99 -17.41
C GLN A 254 17.85 9.22 -17.36
N SER A 255 17.03 9.42 -18.39
CA SER A 255 15.79 8.69 -18.60
C SER A 255 15.71 8.18 -20.02
N SER A 256 15.08 7.02 -20.21
CA SER A 256 14.76 6.46 -21.52
C SER A 256 13.28 6.08 -21.59
N PHE A 257 12.71 6.09 -22.79
CA PHE A 257 11.33 5.68 -23.05
C PHE A 257 11.21 5.25 -24.52
N TYR A 258 10.17 4.47 -24.84
CA TYR A 258 9.78 4.21 -26.21
C TYR A 258 8.66 5.16 -26.61
N PHE A 259 8.71 5.66 -27.83
CA PHE A 259 7.66 6.49 -28.40
C PHE A 259 7.14 5.86 -29.69
N PHE A 260 5.82 5.71 -29.77
CA PHE A 260 5.11 5.23 -30.94
C PHE A 260 4.32 6.40 -31.53
N GLY A 261 4.92 7.08 -32.49
CA GLY A 261 4.26 8.12 -33.28
C GLY A 261 3.34 7.50 -34.34
N ARG A 262 2.33 8.27 -34.76
CA ARG A 262 1.57 8.01 -35.99
C ARG A 262 2.08 8.92 -37.10
#